data_AF-A0A356IG78-F1
#
_entry.id   AF-A0A356IG78-F1
#
_cell.length_a   1.000
_cell.length_b   1.000
_cell.length_c   1.000
_cell.angle_alpha   90.00
_cell.angle_beta   90.00
_cell.angle_gamma   90.00
#
_symmetry.space_group_name_H-M   'P 1'
#
loop_
_entity.id
_entity.type
_entity.pdbx_description
1 polymer ?
#
loop_
_entity_poly.entity_id
_entity_poly.type
_entity_poly.pdbx_seq_one_letter_code
_entity_poly.pdbx_strand_id
1 'polypeptide(L)' 'LAVLARGYAVCWDAKRLSVLTNSNKITPGDSVRITLHRGELGCVVKDTK' A
#
# COMPACT_ATOMS: atom_id res chain seq x y z
N LEU A 1 1.38 10.01 -13.19
CA LEU A 1 0.97 8.59 -13.00
C LEU A 1 -0.56 8.50 -13.10
N ALA A 2 -1.12 8.37 -14.32
CA ALA A 2 -2.56 8.48 -14.59
C ALA A 2 -3.41 7.29 -14.05
N VAL A 3 -2.77 6.33 -13.37
CA VAL A 3 -3.40 5.10 -12.87
C VAL A 3 -4.24 5.35 -11.62
N LEU A 4 -3.83 6.28 -10.74
CA LEU A 4 -4.60 6.62 -9.54
C LEU A 4 -5.96 7.22 -9.91
N ALA A 5 -6.02 8.08 -10.94
CA ALA A 5 -7.26 8.69 -11.43
C ALA A 5 -8.27 7.68 -12.02
N ARG A 6 -7.85 6.44 -12.27
CA ARG A 6 -8.71 5.35 -12.76
C ARG A 6 -9.29 4.48 -11.62
N GLY A 7 -9.12 4.90 -10.37
CA GLY A 7 -9.66 4.19 -9.20
C GLY A 7 -8.72 3.13 -8.63
N TYR A 8 -7.47 3.06 -9.10
CA TYR A 8 -6.45 2.20 -8.48
C TYR A 8 -5.76 2.92 -7.33
N ALA A 9 -5.24 2.13 -6.40
CA ALA A 9 -4.42 2.61 -5.30
C ALA A 9 -3.02 2.00 -5.38
N VAL A 10 -2.02 2.72 -4.87
CA VAL A 10 -0.64 2.24 -4.77
C VAL A 10 -0.37 1.91 -3.31
N CYS A 11 0.02 0.66 -3.05
CA CYS A 11 0.44 0.22 -1.73
C CYS A 11 1.95 0.44 -1.57
N TRP A 12 2.32 1.06 -0.47
CA TRP A 12 3.70 1.35 -0.09
C TRP A 12 4.01 0.69 1.25
N ASP A 13 5.30 0.45 1.49
CA ASP A 13 5.79 0.11 2.82
C ASP A 13 5.56 1.26 3.82
N ALA A 14 5.73 0.97 5.11
CA ALA A 14 5.54 1.94 6.21
C ALA A 14 6.25 3.28 6.00
N LYS A 15 7.44 3.25 5.39
CA LYS A 15 8.32 4.41 5.16
C LYS A 15 8.11 5.07 3.80
N ARG A 16 7.21 4.54 2.95
CA ARG A 16 6.94 5.04 1.59
C ARG A 16 8.19 5.09 0.70
N LEU A 17 9.09 4.14 0.88
CA LEU A 17 10.33 4.02 0.12
C LEU A 17 10.18 3.08 -1.08
N SER A 18 9.26 2.13 -1.01
CA SER A 18 9.08 1.09 -2.00
C SER A 18 7.60 0.75 -2.18
N VAL A 19 7.21 0.61 -3.45
CA VAL A 19 5.88 0.10 -3.81
C VAL A 19 5.85 -1.41 -3.55
N LEU A 20 4.85 -1.85 -2.80
CA LEU A 20 4.60 -3.26 -2.53
C LEU A 20 3.91 -3.88 -3.74
N THR A 21 4.62 -4.78 -4.42
CA THR A 21 4.12 -5.51 -5.59
C THR A 21 3.85 -6.98 -5.30
N ASN A 22 4.30 -7.49 -4.14
CA ASN A 22 4.15 -8.88 -3.74
C ASN A 22 3.82 -8.95 -2.23
N SER A 23 2.80 -9.72 -1.86
CA SER A 23 2.38 -9.95 -0.48
C SER A 23 3.46 -10.65 0.36
N ASN A 24 4.34 -11.42 -0.27
CA ASN A 24 5.40 -12.15 0.45
C ASN A 24 6.51 -11.24 1.03
N LYS A 25 6.49 -9.95 0.69
CA LYS A 25 7.40 -8.93 1.25
C LYS A 25 6.86 -8.28 2.52
N ILE A 26 5.67 -8.68 2.96
CA ILE A 26 5.04 -8.11 4.14
C ILE A 26 4.51 -9.19 5.05
N THR A 27 4.50 -8.90 6.35
CA THR A 27 3.99 -9.80 7.37
C THR A 27 2.78 -9.18 8.06
N PRO A 28 1.83 -9.99 8.55
CA PRO A 28 0.81 -9.51 9.46
C PRO A 28 1.44 -8.73 10.62
N GLY A 29 0.87 -7.56 10.93
CA GLY A 29 1.40 -6.60 11.91
C GLY A 29 2.25 -5.48 11.29
N ASP A 30 2.71 -5.63 10.05
CA ASP A 30 3.47 -4.55 9.38
C ASP A 30 2.55 -3.39 8.98
N SER A 31 3.13 -2.19 8.95
CA SER A 31 2.41 -0.98 8.58
C SER A 31 2.56 -0.68 7.10
N VAL A 32 1.45 -0.40 6.43
CA VAL A 32 1.44 -0.01 5.01
C VAL A 32 0.76 1.33 4.82
N ARG A 33 1.15 2.00 3.74
CA ARG A 33 0.50 3.22 3.29
C ARG A 33 -0.15 2.99 1.95
N ILE A 34 -1.42 3.30 1.83
CA ILE A 34 -2.13 3.21 0.56
C ILE A 34 -2.37 4.62 0.05
N THR A 35 -1.75 4.96 -1.08
CA THR A 35 -2.01 6.22 -1.78
C THR A 35 -3.14 6.02 -2.78
N LEU A 36 -4.22 6.81 -2.62
CA LEU A 36 -5.35 6.83 -3.55
C LEU A 36 -5.22 8.02 -4.50
N HIS A 37 -6.20 8.16 -5.40
CA HIS A 37 -6.35 9.37 -6.21
C HIS A 37 -6.41 10.66 -5.38
N ARG A 38 -7.08 10.59 -4.22
CA ARG A 38 -7.15 11.68 -3.26
C ARG A 38 -6.90 11.12 -1.86
N GLY A 39 -5.83 11.57 -1.25
CA GLY A 39 -5.46 11.20 0.11
C GLY A 39 -4.65 9.91 0.23
N GLU A 40 -4.35 9.58 1.49
CA GLU A 40 -3.54 8.45 1.90
C GLU A 40 -4.19 7.77 3.11
N LEU A 41 -4.11 6.44 3.16
CA LEU A 41 -4.54 5.64 4.29
C LEU A 41 -3.33 5.00 4.96
N GLY A 42 -3.23 5.13 6.28
CA GLY A 42 -2.35 4.31 7.10
C GLY A 42 -3.08 3.04 7.53
N CYS A 43 -2.50 1.87 7.27
CA CYS A 43 -3.11 0.59 7.58
C CYS A 43 -2.10 -0.35 8.22
N VAL A 44 -2.59 -1.33 8.97
CA VAL A 44 -1.81 -2.44 9.50
C VAL A 44 -2.29 -3.71 8.81
N VAL A 45 -1.34 -4.50 8.30
CA VAL A 45 -1.65 -5.76 7.63
C VAL A 45 -2.17 -6.75 8.67
N LYS A 46 -3.36 -7.33 8.43
CA LYS A 46 -3.94 -8.34 9.33
C LYS A 46 -3.71 -9.77 8.87
N ASP A 47 -3.66 -9.99 7.55
CA ASP A 47 -3.50 -11.30 6.93
C ASP A 47 -2.80 -11.13 5.58
N THR A 48 -2.06 -12.16 5.15
CA THR A 48 -1.35 -12.20 3.87
C THR A 48 -1.57 -13.55 3.22
N LYS A 49 -1.96 -13.55 1.94
CA LYS A 49 -2.13 -14.77 1.14
C LYS A 49 -1.27 -14.73 -0.11
#